data_AF-A0A9E0A577-F1
#
_entry.id   AF-A0A9E0A577-F1
#
_cell.length_a   1.000
_cell.length_b   1.000
_cell.length_c   1.000
_cell.angle_alpha   90.00
_cell.angle_beta   90.00
_cell.angle_gamma   90.00
#
_symmetry.space_group_name_H-M   'P 1'
#
loop_
_entity.id
_entity.type
_entity.pdbx_description
1 polymer ?
#
loop_
_entity_poly.entity_id
_entity_poly.type
_entity_poly.pdbx_seq_one_letter_code
_entity_poly.pdbx_strand_id
1 'polypeptide(L)' 'DILAERGRELFWEAHRRQDLIRFGKFNNAWWEKPASDPSRKVFPIPQWAIDANPNLE' A
#
# COMPACT_ATOMS: atom_id res chain seq x y z
N ASP A 1 -15.10 -5.12 -11.67
CA ASP A 1 -16.32 -4.60 -11.02
C ASP A 1 -16.11 -4.26 -9.55
N ILE A 2 -15.79 -5.21 -8.66
CA ILE A 2 -15.69 -4.94 -7.20
C ILE A 2 -14.64 -3.85 -6.82
N LEU A 3 -13.44 -3.87 -7.40
CA LEU A 3 -12.40 -2.86 -7.09
C LEU A 3 -12.81 -1.43 -7.49
N ALA A 4 -13.58 -1.30 -8.56
CA ALA A 4 -14.09 -0.01 -9.03
C ALA A 4 -15.23 0.46 -8.10
N GLU A 5 -16.12 -0.45 -7.71
CA GLU A 5 -17.23 -0.16 -6.79
C GLU A 5 -16.72 0.31 -5.43
N ARG A 6 -15.80 -0.42 -4.81
CA ARG A 6 -15.18 -0.03 -3.53
C ARG A 6 -14.40 1.29 -3.62
N GLY A 7 -13.87 1.61 -4.81
CA GLY A 7 -13.20 2.89 -5.06
C GLY A 7 -14.16 4.09 -5.09
N ARG A 8 -15.44 3.87 -5.42
CA ARG A 8 -16.49 4.89 -5.36
C ARG A 8 -17.13 4.96 -3.98
N GLU A 9 -17.56 3.82 -3.46
CA GLU A 9 -18.31 3.73 -2.20
C GLU A 9 -17.50 4.19 -0.99
N LEU A 10 -16.19 3.90 -0.97
CA LEU A 10 -15.31 4.17 0.17
C LEU A 10 -14.24 5.22 -0.17
N PHE A 11 -14.57 6.14 -1.08
CA PHE A 11 -13.65 7.21 -1.45
C PHE A 11 -13.36 8.10 -0.24
N TRP A 12 -12.10 8.48 -0.06
CA TRP A 12 -11.64 9.30 1.07
C TRP A 12 -11.75 8.66 2.47
N GLU A 13 -12.04 7.37 2.56
CA GLU A 13 -12.12 6.62 3.83
C GLU A 13 -10.91 5.71 4.08
N ALA A 14 -9.75 6.02 3.49
CA ALA A 14 -8.49 5.29 3.65
C ALA A 14 -8.49 3.79 3.25
N HIS A 15 -9.55 3.29 2.60
CA HIS A 15 -9.61 1.89 2.15
C HIS A 15 -8.84 1.58 0.85
N ARG A 16 -8.43 2.61 0.10
CA ARG A 16 -7.91 2.41 -1.27
C ARG A 16 -6.61 1.60 -1.30
N ARG A 17 -5.69 1.80 -0.35
CA ARG A 17 -4.39 1.08 -0.31
C ARG A 17 -4.60 -0.43 -0.20
N GLN A 18 -5.33 -0.87 0.81
CA GLN A 18 -5.57 -2.29 1.07
C GLN A 18 -6.28 -2.97 -0.11
N ASP A 19 -7.24 -2.29 -0.73
CA ASP A 19 -7.98 -2.81 -1.88
C ASP A 19 -7.06 -2.97 -3.09
N LEU A 20 -6.25 -1.95 -3.40
CA LEU A 20 -5.27 -2.04 -4.49
C LEU A 20 -4.23 -3.13 -4.26
N ILE A 21 -3.81 -3.38 -3.01
CA ILE A 21 -2.88 -4.47 -2.69
C ILE A 21 -3.54 -5.83 -2.92
N ARG A 22 -4.76 -6.06 -2.40
CA ARG A 22 -5.49 -7.33 -2.57
C ARG A 22 -5.77 -7.68 -4.03
N PHE A 23 -6.04 -6.68 -4.86
CA PHE A 23 -6.28 -6.86 -6.29
C PHE A 23 -5.01 -6.77 -7.15
N GLY A 24 -3.82 -6.67 -6.55
CA GLY A 24 -2.55 -6.65 -7.28
C GLY A 24 -2.35 -5.43 -8.17
N LYS A 25 -2.98 -4.29 -7.84
CA LYS A 25 -2.92 -3.04 -8.63
C LYS A 25 -2.10 -1.93 -7.96
N PHE A 26 -1.74 -2.07 -6.69
CA PHE A 26 -1.08 -1.01 -5.90
C PHE A 26 0.22 -0.47 -6.54
N ASN A 27 1.00 -1.36 -7.14
CA ASN A 27 2.30 -1.02 -7.72
C ASN A 27 2.24 -0.44 -9.13
N ASN A 28 1.07 -0.46 -9.79
CA ASN A 28 0.92 0.04 -11.15
C ASN A 28 1.06 1.57 -11.19
N ALA A 29 1.37 2.10 -12.37
CA ALA A 29 1.33 3.53 -12.62
C ALA A 29 -0.13 4.04 -12.68
N TRP A 30 -0.36 5.27 -12.22
CA TRP A 30 -1.60 6.03 -12.42
C TRP A 30 -1.29 7.55 -12.40
N TRP A 31 -2.31 8.40 -12.33
CA TRP A 31 -2.10 9.86 -12.27
C TRP A 31 -1.20 10.26 -11.09
N GLU A 32 -0.04 10.84 -11.40
CA GLU A 32 1.02 11.29 -10.47
C GLU A 32 1.75 10.19 -9.68
N LYS A 33 1.59 8.92 -10.08
CA LYS A 33 2.33 7.82 -9.47
C LYS A 33 2.95 6.95 -10.56
N PRO A 34 4.28 6.88 -10.68
CA PRO A 34 4.91 5.89 -11.53
C PRO A 34 4.68 4.47 -10.99
N ALA A 35 4.99 3.47 -11.82
CA ALA A 35 5.07 2.10 -11.34
C ALA A 35 6.16 2.01 -10.25
N SER A 36 5.91 1.21 -9.22
CA SER A 36 6.81 1.11 -8.06
C SER A 36 7.15 -0.33 -7.74
N ASP A 37 8.31 -0.55 -7.14
CA ASP A 37 8.79 -1.88 -6.76
C ASP A 37 7.81 -2.63 -5.82
N PRO A 38 7.59 -3.96 -5.98
CA PRO A 38 6.69 -4.74 -5.14
C PRO A 38 6.92 -4.65 -3.63
N SER A 39 8.15 -4.35 -3.17
CA SER A 39 8.47 -4.13 -1.75
C SER A 39 7.64 -3.02 -1.11
N ARG A 40 7.15 -2.05 -1.88
CA ARG A 40 6.36 -0.90 -1.38
C ARG A 40 4.94 -1.26 -0.91
N LYS A 41 4.52 -2.52 -1.06
CA LYS A 41 3.24 -3.03 -0.52
C LYS A 41 3.21 -3.06 1.01
N VAL A 42 4.37 -3.11 1.65
CA VAL A 42 4.52 -3.12 3.11
C VAL A 42 5.31 -1.87 3.51
N PHE A 43 4.98 -1.30 4.67
CA PHE A 43 5.77 -0.20 5.22
C PHE A 43 7.02 -0.78 5.89
N PRO A 44 8.17 -0.09 5.82
CA PRO A 44 9.36 -0.54 6.52
C PRO A 44 9.15 -0.47 8.03
N ILE A 45 9.86 -1.33 8.77
CA ILE A 45 10.03 -1.13 10.20
C ILE A 45 10.82 0.19 10.39
N PRO A 46 10.36 1.10 11.26
CA PRO A 46 11.09 2.33 11.54
C PRO A 46 12.50 2.04 12.07
N GLN A 47 13.51 2.77 11.59
CA GLN A 47 14.91 2.52 11.94
C GLN A 47 15.15 2.55 13.46
N TRP A 48 14.56 3.52 14.16
CA TRP A 48 14.69 3.63 15.62
C TRP A 48 14.16 2.39 16.36
N ALA A 49 13.20 1.67 15.79
CA ALA A 49 12.67 0.44 16.39
C ALA A 49 13.65 -0.72 16.20
N ILE A 50 14.27 -0.82 15.03
CA ILE A 50 15.35 -1.79 14.74
C ILE A 50 16.54 -1.54 15.66
N ASP A 51 16.94 -0.27 15.82
CA ASP A 51 18.07 0.11 16.69
C ASP A 51 17.80 -0.24 18.18
N ALA A 52 16.52 -0.16 18.61
CA ALA A 52 16.11 -0.47 19.98
C ALA A 52 15.88 -1.97 20.25
N ASN A 53 15.56 -2.76 19.22
CA ASN A 53 15.29 -4.19 19.35
C ASN A 53 15.91 -4.99 18.19
N PRO A 54 17.03 -5.70 18.41
CA PRO A 54 17.73 -6.45 17.37
C PRO A 54 16.96 -7.68 16.85
N ASN A 55 15.81 -8.03 17.44
CA ASN A 55 14.94 -9.10 16.93
C ASN A 55 13.98 -8.63 15.83
N LEU A 56 13.97 -7.34 15.48
CA LEU A 56 13.14 -6.81 14.41
C LEU A 56 13.92 -6.82 13.09
N GLU A 57 13.35 -7.47 12.07
CA GLU A 57 13.87 -7.59 10.69
C GLU A 57 12.83 -7.13 9.65
#